data_AF-A0A2S8FXP6-F1
#
_entry.id   AF-A0A2S8FXP6-F1
#
_cell.length_a   1.000
_cell.length_b   1.000
_cell.length_c   1.000
_cell.angle_alpha   90.00
_cell.angle_beta   90.00
_cell.angle_gamma   90.00
#
_symmetry.space_group_name_H-M   'P 1'
#
loop_
_entity.id
_entity.type
_entity.pdbx_description
1 polymer ?
#
loop_
_entity_poly.entity_id
_entity_poly.type
_entity_poly.pdbx_seq_one_letter_code
_entity_poly.pdbx_strand_id
1 'polypeptide(L)' 'MIYGYDDEVPLNDYGLKRLKSLSIAASPDTLRALAGFLYEAAAEMESSDRLHSNWHRHPTADFAERIECEIAVLANET' A
#
# COMPACT_ATOMS: atom_id res chain seq x y z
N MET A 1 6.70 4.52 -1.68
CA MET A 1 6.12 5.56 -2.57
C MET A 1 4.81 5.04 -3.15
N ILE A 2 3.78 5.86 -3.34
CA ILE A 2 2.49 5.40 -3.91
C ILE A 2 2.51 5.65 -5.42
N TYR A 3 2.18 4.61 -6.19
CA TYR A 3 2.07 4.65 -7.65
C TYR A 3 0.66 4.27 -8.07
N GLY A 4 0.20 4.82 -9.19
CA GLY A 4 -1.08 4.47 -9.79
C GLY A 4 -1.03 4.58 -11.31
N TYR A 5 -2.04 4.02 -11.95
CA TYR A 5 -2.29 4.17 -13.38
C TYR A 5 -3.06 5.47 -13.61
N ASP A 6 -2.63 6.25 -14.60
CA ASP A 6 -3.26 7.51 -14.99
C ASP A 6 -3.18 7.61 -16.51
N ASP A 7 -4.35 7.64 -17.16
CA ASP A 7 -4.45 7.59 -18.62
C ASP A 7 -4.08 8.93 -19.29
N GLU A 8 -3.87 10.00 -18.52
CA GLU A 8 -3.77 11.36 -19.06
C GLU A 8 -2.37 12.01 -18.97
N VAL A 9 -1.38 11.37 -18.33
CA VAL A 9 -0.11 12.02 -17.95
C VAL A 9 1.10 11.13 -18.24
N PRO A 10 2.28 11.69 -18.60
CA PRO A 10 3.50 10.91 -18.77
C PRO A 10 3.81 10.00 -17.59
N LEU A 11 3.87 8.71 -17.89
CA LEU A 11 4.16 7.60 -17.00
C LEU A 11 5.68 7.38 -16.90
N ASN A 12 6.15 6.72 -15.84
CA ASN A 12 7.54 6.27 -15.76
C ASN A 12 7.79 5.09 -16.73
N ASP A 13 9.02 4.58 -16.77
CA ASP A 13 9.43 3.46 -17.64
C ASP A 13 8.63 2.16 -17.42
N TYR A 14 7.86 2.08 -16.34
CA TYR A 14 6.99 0.96 -15.98
C TYR A 14 5.49 1.26 -16.20
N GLY A 15 5.14 2.38 -16.83
CA GLY A 15 3.73 2.74 -17.06
C GLY A 15 3.01 3.24 -15.81
N LEU A 16 3.73 3.75 -14.81
CA LEU A 16 3.17 4.19 -13.53
C LEU A 16 3.43 5.67 -13.25
N LYS A 17 2.48 6.34 -12.61
CA LYS A 17 2.61 7.72 -12.11
C LYS A 17 2.76 7.72 -10.60
N ARG A 18 3.72 8.49 -10.07
CA ARG A 18 3.84 8.72 -8.63
C ARG A 18 2.68 9.60 -8.17
N LEU A 19 1.85 9.07 -7.28
CA LEU A 19 0.70 9.79 -6.72
C LEU A 19 1.15 10.69 -5.55
N LYS A 20 0.60 11.91 -5.47
CA LYS A 20 0.79 12.80 -4.32
C LYS A 20 -0.22 12.51 -3.19
N SER A 21 -1.39 11.99 -3.55
CA SER A 21 -2.47 11.67 -2.62
C SER A 21 -3.26 10.47 -3.11
N LEU A 22 -3.81 9.69 -2.18
CA LEU A 22 -4.77 8.62 -2.43
C LEU A 22 -6.05 8.94 -1.65
N SER A 23 -7.21 8.83 -2.28
CA SER A 23 -8.52 8.97 -1.64
C SER A 23 -9.23 7.63 -1.66
N ILE A 24 -9.73 7.21 -0.50
CA ILE A 24 -10.43 5.92 -0.33
C ILE A 24 -11.83 6.21 0.18
N ALA A 25 -12.85 5.80 -0.56
CA ALA A 25 -14.25 5.84 -0.12
C ALA A 25 -14.63 4.45 0.41
N ALA A 26 -14.77 4.33 1.73
CA ALA A 26 -15.06 3.06 2.38
C ALA A 26 -15.94 3.24 3.62
N SER A 27 -16.59 2.16 4.04
CA SER A 27 -17.36 2.17 5.30
C SER A 27 -16.45 2.39 6.52
N PRO A 28 -16.98 2.87 7.66
CA PRO A 28 -16.18 3.07 8.87
C PRO A 28 -15.42 1.82 9.33
N ASP A 29 -16.03 0.63 9.20
CA ASP A 29 -15.38 -0.62 9.61
C ASP A 29 -14.23 -0.99 8.69
N THR A 30 -14.39 -0.76 7.38
CA THR A 30 -13.32 -0.96 6.40
C THR A 30 -12.17 0.02 6.62
N LEU A 31 -12.47 1.29 6.95
CA LEU A 31 -11.44 2.29 7.30
C LEU A 31 -10.65 1.89 8.55
N ARG A 32 -11.32 1.36 9.59
CA ARG A 32 -10.65 0.86 10.80
C ARG A 32 -9.76 -0.34 10.49
N ALA A 33 -10.25 -1.28 9.69
CA ALA A 33 -9.46 -2.44 9.26
C ALA A 33 -8.22 -2.01 8.46
N LEU A 34 -8.35 -1.05 7.55
CA LEU A 34 -7.22 -0.48 6.81
C LEU A 34 -6.21 0.21 7.72
N ALA A 35 -6.68 1.04 8.66
CA ALA A 35 -5.80 1.70 9.62
C ALA A 35 -5.04 0.66 10.48
N GLY A 36 -5.71 -0.41 10.91
CA GLY A 36 -5.09 -1.51 11.63
C GLY A 36 -4.01 -2.22 10.81
N PHE A 37 -4.33 -2.58 9.57
CA PHE A 37 -3.38 -3.19 8.64
C PHE A 37 -2.13 -2.33 8.43
N LEU A 38 -2.31 -1.02 8.20
CA LEU A 38 -1.19 -0.09 8.01
C LEU A 38 -0.36 0.09 9.29
N TYR A 39 -1.01 0.12 10.46
CA TYR A 39 -0.34 0.22 11.75
C TYR A 39 0.53 -1.02 12.04
N GLU A 40 -0.01 -2.22 11.82
CA GLU A 40 0.74 -3.46 11.98
C GLU A 40 1.88 -3.56 10.97
N ALA A 41 1.65 -3.19 9.72
CA ALA A 41 2.70 -3.14 8.70
C ALA A 41 3.84 -2.20 9.11
N ALA A 42 3.54 -1.03 9.67
CA ALA A 42 4.54 -0.10 10.16
C ALA A 42 5.34 -0.67 11.35
N ALA A 43 4.65 -1.29 12.32
CA ALA A 43 5.31 -1.92 13.47
C ALA A 43 6.20 -3.10 13.05
N GLU A 44 5.78 -3.88 12.05
CA GLU A 44 6.60 -4.92 11.44
C GLU A 44 7.80 -4.33 10.73
N MET A 45 7.67 -3.24 9.97
CA MET A 45 8.81 -2.57 9.33
C MET A 45 9.83 -2.05 10.35
N GLU A 46 9.38 -1.54 11.51
CA GLU A 46 10.26 -1.04 12.58
C GLU A 46 10.96 -2.18 13.33
N SER A 47 10.27 -3.31 13.54
CA SER A 47 10.84 -4.49 14.23
C SER A 47 11.64 -5.41 13.31
N SER A 48 11.39 -5.35 12.00
CA SER A 48 12.19 -5.98 10.96
C SER A 48 13.51 -5.24 10.87
N ASP A 49 14.47 -5.66 11.68
CA ASP A 49 15.79 -5.07 11.84
C ASP A 49 16.55 -5.03 10.50
N ARG A 50 16.29 -4.03 9.64
CA ARG A 50 17.03 -3.60 8.41
C ARG A 50 17.51 -4.68 7.40
N LEU A 51 17.15 -5.95 7.55
CA LEU A 51 17.90 -7.06 6.96
C LEU A 51 17.31 -7.62 5.66
N HIS A 52 16.12 -7.19 5.25
CA HIS A 52 15.52 -7.68 4.02
C HIS A 52 15.10 -6.52 3.14
N SER A 53 15.90 -6.23 2.12
CA SER A 53 15.55 -5.39 0.96
C SER A 53 14.24 -5.84 0.28
N ASN A 54 13.75 -7.04 0.62
CA ASN A 54 12.60 -7.68 0.00
C ASN A 54 11.39 -7.80 0.96
N TRP A 55 11.37 -7.09 2.09
CA TRP A 55 10.19 -7.12 2.97
C TRP A 55 8.98 -6.48 2.27
N HIS A 56 7.89 -7.22 2.25
CA HIS A 56 6.60 -6.76 1.75
C HIS A 56 5.47 -7.42 2.54
N ARG A 57 4.36 -6.69 2.67
CA ARG A 57 3.15 -7.21 3.30
C ARG A 57 1.94 -7.05 2.37
N HIS A 58 1.21 -8.15 2.25
CA HIS A 58 -0.09 -8.18 1.58
C HIS A 58 -1.23 -8.27 2.59
N PRO A 59 -2.38 -7.65 2.30
CA PRO A 59 -3.62 -7.92 2.99
C PRO A 59 -4.07 -9.36 2.74
N THR A 60 -4.94 -9.89 3.59
CA THR A 60 -5.64 -11.15 3.29
C THR A 60 -6.56 -10.95 2.08
N ALA A 61 -6.86 -12.03 1.34
CA ALA A 61 -7.76 -11.98 0.19
C ALA A 61 -9.13 -11.37 0.57
N ASP A 62 -9.71 -11.83 1.68
CA ASP A 62 -10.97 -11.28 2.23
C ASP A 62 -10.89 -9.78 2.50
N PHE A 63 -9.74 -9.29 2.96
CA PHE A 63 -9.58 -7.87 3.23
C PHE A 63 -9.42 -7.06 1.93
N ALA A 64 -8.69 -7.59 0.95
CA ALA A 64 -8.53 -7.00 -0.38
C ALA A 64 -9.88 -6.89 -1.13
N GLU A 65 -10.73 -7.91 -1.04
CA GLU A 65 -12.08 -7.87 -1.62
C GLU A 65 -12.95 -6.80 -0.95
N ARG A 66 -12.85 -6.64 0.37
CA ARG A 66 -13.65 -5.66 1.13
C ARG A 66 -13.27 -4.19 0.86
N ILE A 67 -12.03 -3.93 0.48
CA ILE A 67 -11.54 -2.60 0.10
C ILE A 67 -11.63 -2.35 -1.40
N GLU A 68 -12.05 -3.36 -2.18
CA GLU A 68 -12.13 -3.34 -3.65
C GLU A 68 -10.84 -2.82 -4.31
N CYS A 69 -9.70 -3.10 -3.68
CA CYS A 69 -8.42 -2.51 -4.03
C CYS A 69 -7.28 -3.47 -3.67
N GLU A 70 -6.28 -3.57 -4.53
CA GLU A 70 -5.04 -4.27 -4.21
C GLU A 70 -4.09 -3.30 -3.49
N ILE A 71 -3.72 -3.65 -2.26
CA ILE A 71 -2.75 -2.89 -1.47
C ILE A 71 -1.54 -3.78 -1.19
N ALA A 72 -0.34 -3.24 -1.39
CA ALA A 72 0.89 -3.86 -0.93
C ALA A 72 1.77 -2.81 -0.25
N VAL A 73 2.34 -3.15 0.91
CA VAL A 73 3.32 -2.30 1.60
C VAL A 73 4.70 -2.85 1.31
N LEU A 74 5.59 -2.01 0.80
CA LEU A 74 6.95 -2.36 0.42
C LEU A 74 7.94 -1.52 1.24
N ALA A 75 9.03 -2.14 1.70
CA ALA A 75 10.16 -1.38 2.25
C ALA A 75 10.78 -0.50 1.16
N ASN A 76 11.09 0.77 1.48
CA ASN A 76 11.75 1.66 0.53
C ASN A 76 13.25 1.31 0.53
N GLU A 77 13.83 1.00 -0.63
CA GLU A 77 15.29 0.99 -0.80
C GLU A 77 15.80 2.43 -0.61
N THR A 78 16.56 2.69 0.44
CA THR A 78 17.26 3.97 0.67
C THR A 78 18.47 4.12 -0.24
#